data_AF-A0A191WCS6-F1
#
_entry.id   AF-A0A191WCS6-F1
#
_cell.length_a   1.000
_cell.length_b   1.000
_cell.length_c   1.000
_cell.angle_alpha   90.00
_cell.angle_beta   90.00
_cell.angle_gamma   90.00
#
_symmetry.space_group_name_H-M   'P 1'
#
loop_
_entity.id
_entity.type
_entity.pdbx_description
1 polymer ?
#
loop_
_entity_poly.entity_id
_entity_poly.type
_entity_poly.pdbx_seq_one_letter_code
_entity_poly.pdbx_strand_id
1 'polypeptide(L)' 'MKGHDGGPENAMTERQGRRFTTREASPDEVGPVLKRYVAVAPLVLPYFTAAADDPPAAFAAEADRHPVFELTMLDRP' A
#
# COMPACT_ATOMS: atom_id res chain seq x y z
N MET A 1 37.43 -34.92 26.16
CA MET A 1 35.98 -34.70 25.99
C MET A 1 35.62 -33.34 26.57
N LYS A 2 35.34 -32.35 25.74
CA LYS A 2 34.69 -31.10 26.17
C LYS A 2 33.50 -30.89 25.25
N GLY A 3 32.30 -31.04 25.81
CA GLY A 3 31.04 -30.88 25.10
C GLY A 3 30.92 -29.46 24.56
N HIS A 4 30.53 -29.37 23.29
CA HIS A 4 30.10 -28.13 22.68
C HIS A 4 28.65 -27.89 23.13
N ASP A 5 28.46 -26.85 23.95
CA ASP A 5 27.16 -26.35 24.37
C ASP A 5 26.49 -25.70 23.15
N GLY A 6 25.56 -26.43 22.52
CA GLY A 6 24.75 -25.94 21.43
C GLY A 6 23.69 -24.99 21.98
N GLY A 7 23.97 -23.68 21.90
CA GLY A 7 22.98 -22.63 22.15
C GLY A 7 21.80 -22.73 21.18
N PRO A 8 20.62 -22.22 21.56
CA PRO A 8 19.38 -22.47 20.85
C PRO A 8 19.46 -22.01 19.39
N GLU A 9 19.36 -23.00 18.52
CA GLU A 9 19.10 -22.89 17.10
C GLU A 9 18.00 -21.87 16.81
N ASN A 10 18.36 -20.88 15.98
CA ASN A 10 17.50 -19.94 15.25
C ASN A 10 15.98 -20.16 15.43
N ALA A 11 15.39 -19.46 16.40
CA ALA A 11 13.96 -19.19 16.39
C ALA A 11 13.66 -18.26 15.20
N MET A 12 13.48 -18.85 14.02
CA MET A 12 12.91 -18.17 12.87
C MET A 12 11.47 -17.82 13.25
N THR A 13 11.23 -16.58 13.66
CA THR A 13 9.88 -16.06 13.89
C THR A 13 9.02 -16.41 12.68
N GLU A 14 7.95 -17.18 12.89
CA GLU A 14 6.99 -17.47 11.83
C GLU A 14 6.46 -16.14 11.30
N ARG A 15 6.75 -15.84 10.04
CA ARG A 15 6.27 -14.62 9.39
C ARG A 15 4.76 -14.76 9.23
N GLN A 16 4.00 -14.13 10.11
CA GLN A 16 2.55 -14.14 10.02
C GLN A 16 2.09 -13.31 8.82
N GLY A 17 1.82 -13.99 7.70
CA GLY A 17 1.26 -13.39 6.49
C GLY A 17 -0.25 -13.19 6.61
N ARG A 18 -0.77 -12.06 6.13
CA ARG A 18 -2.20 -11.83 5.96
C ARG A 18 -2.55 -11.91 4.48
N ARG A 19 -3.67 -12.53 4.15
CA ARG A 19 -4.15 -12.67 2.77
C ARG A 19 -5.20 -11.61 2.47
N PHE A 20 -5.15 -11.04 1.27
CA PHE A 20 -6.09 -10.03 0.78
C PHE A 20 -6.54 -10.37 -0.64
N THR A 21 -7.76 -9.96 -0.98
CA THR A 21 -8.24 -9.80 -2.35
C THR A 21 -8.15 -8.34 -2.74
N THR A 22 -8.07 -8.07 -4.04
CA THR A 22 -7.95 -6.72 -4.59
C THR A 22 -9.13 -6.41 -5.51
N ARG A 23 -9.59 -5.16 -5.46
CA ARG A 23 -10.50 -4.59 -6.45
C ARG A 23 -9.91 -3.27 -6.93
N GLU A 24 -9.87 -3.04 -8.23
CA GLU A 24 -9.49 -1.74 -8.76
C GLU A 24 -10.58 -0.70 -8.43
N ALA A 25 -10.15 0.44 -7.91
CA ALA A 25 -11.02 1.53 -7.52
C ALA A 25 -11.51 2.30 -8.76
N SER A 26 -12.77 2.75 -8.72
CA SER A 26 -13.31 3.63 -9.75
C SER A 26 -12.68 5.03 -9.68
N PRO A 27 -12.71 5.84 -10.75
CA PRO A 27 -12.12 7.19 -10.76
C PRO A 27 -12.58 8.08 -9.60
N ASP A 28 -13.86 8.00 -9.22
CA ASP A 28 -14.43 8.75 -8.09
C ASP A 28 -13.84 8.32 -6.73
N GLU A 29 -13.47 7.05 -6.59
CA GLU A 29 -12.77 6.51 -5.41
C GLU A 29 -11.27 6.83 -5.42
N VAL A 30 -10.65 6.88 -6.61
CA VAL A 30 -9.23 7.16 -6.82
C VAL A 30 -8.86 8.57 -6.39
N GLY A 31 -9.63 9.57 -6.82
CA GLY A 31 -9.33 10.99 -6.60
C GLY A 31 -8.97 11.37 -5.15
N PRO A 32 -9.83 11.09 -4.15
CA PRO A 32 -9.52 11.40 -2.76
C PRO A 32 -8.34 10.59 -2.20
N VAL A 33 -8.14 9.34 -2.64
CA VAL A 33 -7.00 8.51 -2.20
C VAL A 33 -5.69 9.08 -2.71
N LEU A 34 -5.60 9.42 -3.99
CA LEU A 34 -4.39 9.99 -4.59
C LEU A 34 -4.08 11.39 -4.04
N LYS A 35 -5.10 12.23 -3.81
CA LYS A 35 -4.89 13.52 -3.12
C LYS A 35 -4.28 13.31 -1.74
N ARG A 36 -4.74 12.30 -0.99
CA ARG A 36 -4.16 11.99 0.32
C ARG A 36 -2.74 11.42 0.18
N TYR A 37 -2.49 10.60 -0.84
CA TYR A 37 -1.18 10.01 -1.11
C TYR A 37 -0.11 11.07 -1.37
N VAL A 38 -0.36 12.04 -2.25
CA VAL A 38 0.60 13.10 -2.54
C VAL A 38 0.85 14.01 -1.33
N ALA A 39 -0.14 14.18 -0.45
CA ALA A 39 0.01 14.93 0.79
C ALA A 39 0.93 14.23 1.81
N VAL A 40 0.93 12.89 1.86
CA VAL A 40 1.79 12.13 2.79
C VAL A 40 3.13 11.72 2.19
N ALA A 41 3.23 11.65 0.86
CA ALA A 41 4.44 11.28 0.12
C ALA A 41 4.74 12.31 -0.99
N PRO A 42 5.15 13.55 -0.67
CA PRO A 42 5.32 14.63 -1.65
C PRO A 42 6.33 14.32 -2.76
N LEU A 43 7.26 13.39 -2.53
CA LEU A 43 8.25 12.95 -3.51
C LEU A 43 7.61 12.39 -4.80
N VAL A 44 6.36 11.93 -4.73
CA VAL A 44 5.66 11.35 -5.89
C VAL A 44 4.98 12.39 -6.78
N LEU A 45 4.87 13.66 -6.35
CA LEU A 45 4.20 14.72 -7.11
C LEU A 45 4.65 14.86 -8.57
N PRO A 46 5.95 14.74 -8.93
CA PRO A 46 6.39 14.84 -10.32
C PRO A 46 5.80 13.80 -11.28
N TYR A 47 5.15 12.75 -10.77
CA TYR A 47 4.48 11.74 -11.58
C TYR A 47 3.02 12.08 -11.89
N PHE A 48 2.45 13.11 -11.26
CA PHE A 48 1.06 13.53 -11.42
C PHE A 48 0.96 14.72 -12.39
N THR A 49 -0.18 14.82 -13.09
CA THR A 49 -0.55 16.08 -13.76
C THR A 49 -1.24 17.03 -12.78
N ALA A 50 -2.06 16.49 -11.86
CA ALA A 50 -2.67 17.25 -10.76
C ALA A 50 -1.63 17.81 -9.78
N ALA A 51 -1.83 19.05 -9.33
CA ALA A 51 -1.04 19.71 -8.30
C ALA A 51 -1.49 19.30 -6.88
N ALA A 52 -0.61 19.48 -5.89
CA ALA A 52 -0.87 19.06 -4.50
C ALA A 52 -2.11 19.72 -3.87
N ASP A 53 -2.44 20.94 -4.28
CA ASP A 53 -3.56 21.75 -3.81
C ASP A 53 -4.84 21.57 -4.63
N ASP A 54 -4.78 20.89 -5.79
CA ASP A 54 -5.93 20.67 -6.67
C ASP A 54 -7.07 19.89 -5.99
N PRO A 55 -8.33 20.05 -6.45
CA PRO A 55 -9.46 19.30 -5.90
C PRO A 55 -9.34 17.79 -6.20
N PRO A 56 -9.97 16.91 -5.41
CA PRO A 56 -9.99 15.46 -5.67
C PRO A 56 -10.42 15.07 -7.08
N ALA A 57 -11.29 15.86 -7.72
CA ALA A 57 -11.73 15.63 -9.09
C ALA A 57 -10.58 15.69 -10.13
N ALA A 58 -9.54 16.51 -9.88
CA ALA A 58 -8.34 16.53 -10.74
C ALA A 58 -7.55 15.22 -10.64
N PHE A 59 -7.50 14.64 -9.43
CA PHE A 59 -6.87 13.35 -9.18
C PHE A 59 -7.69 12.16 -9.71
N ALA A 60 -8.99 12.30 -9.92
CA ALA A 60 -9.80 11.24 -10.53
C ALA A 60 -9.38 10.97 -11.99
N ALA A 61 -8.96 12.00 -12.72
CA ALA A 61 -8.44 11.89 -14.08
C ALA A 61 -7.07 11.18 -14.16
N GLU A 62 -6.44 10.93 -13.00
CA GLU A 62 -5.15 10.25 -12.90
C GLU A 62 -5.28 8.73 -12.82
N ALA A 63 -6.50 8.19 -12.69
CA ALA A 63 -6.76 6.77 -12.44
C ALA A 63 -6.06 5.82 -13.42
N ASP A 64 -6.04 6.15 -14.71
CA ASP A 64 -5.40 5.31 -15.73
C ASP A 64 -3.87 5.24 -15.59
N ARG A 65 -3.24 6.31 -15.07
CA ARG A 65 -1.78 6.38 -14.84
C ARG A 65 -1.38 5.96 -13.43
N HIS A 66 -2.31 6.07 -12.48
CA HIS A 66 -2.09 5.85 -11.05
C HIS A 66 -3.23 4.97 -10.48
N PRO A 67 -3.29 3.68 -10.85
CA PRO A 67 -4.37 2.81 -10.40
C PRO A 67 -4.32 2.59 -8.89
N VAL A 68 -5.48 2.65 -8.25
CA VAL A 68 -5.65 2.39 -6.82
C VAL A 68 -6.40 1.08 -6.65
N PHE A 69 -5.93 0.23 -5.74
CA PHE A 69 -6.57 -1.03 -5.41
C PHE A 69 -7.07 -1.01 -3.97
N GLU A 70 -8.36 -1.27 -3.81
CA GLU A 70 -8.94 -1.59 -2.51
C GLU A 70 -8.48 -3.00 -2.10
N LEU A 71 -8.00 -3.12 -0.86
CA LEU A 71 -7.59 -4.40 -0.27
C LEU A 71 -8.66 -4.86 0.73
N THR A 72 -9.28 -6.00 0.45
CA THR A 72 -10.18 -6.68 1.40
C THR A 72 -9.49 -7.91 1.95
N MET A 73 -9.45 -8.09 3.27
CA MET A 73 -8.81 -9.26 3.87
C MET A 73 -9.58 -10.53 3.49
N LEU A 74 -8.86 -11.56 3.03
CA LEU A 74 -9.48 -12.82 2.60
C LEU A 74 -9.90 -13.70 3.78
N ASP A 75 -9.41 -13.43 4.99
CA ASP A 75 -9.77 -14.19 6.18
C ASP A 75 -9.67 -13.32 7.46
N ARG A 76 -10.82 -13.14 8.13
CA ARG A 76 -10.95 -13.35 9.58
C ARG A 76 -12.38 -13.86 9.83
N PRO A 77 -12.59 -14.92 10.64
CA PRO A 77 -13.93 -15.27 11.13
C PRO A 77 -14.60 -14.11 11.88
#